data_AF-A0A1I3VMB0-F1
#
_entry.id   AF-A0A1I3VMB0-F1
#
_cell.length_a   1.000
_cell.length_b   1.000
_cell.length_c   1.000
_cell.angle_alpha   90.00
_cell.angle_beta   90.00
_cell.angle_gamma   90.00
#
_symmetry.space_group_name_H-M   'P 1'
#
loop_
_entity.id
_entity.type
_entity.pdbx_description
1 polymer ?
#
loop_
_entity_poly.entity_id
_entity_poly.type
_entity_poly.pdbx_seq_one_letter_code
_entity_poly.pdbx_strand_id
1 'polypeptide(L)'
;MNVISNSERKKSNEVDGRLIIQQRFKLASEFLAPVRKLIQRGFATQKKGKTPFGRAMSYVLLRAIAGDYPDQYIDPAAVRLSEGVLRNPIRTEVTREGRRVTVEVASLADDPEGANEAWDDRLILCAYSPELRVAGINEEKRLREDGSVALELPPLLEDKPVHLYLMVHDRKERKWSNSKYLGEF
;
A
#
# COMPACT_ATOMS: atom_id res chain seq x y z
N MET A 1 -6.91 -17.53 -54.82
CA MET A 1 -6.00 -16.92 -53.83
C MET A 1 -6.89 -16.23 -52.81
N ASN A 2 -7.02 -16.77 -51.59
CA ASN A 2 -7.96 -16.23 -50.60
C ASN A 2 -7.28 -15.13 -49.78
N VAL A 3 -7.79 -13.90 -49.91
CA VAL A 3 -7.43 -12.77 -49.06
C VAL A 3 -8.24 -12.89 -47.77
N ILE A 4 -7.57 -13.03 -46.62
CA ILE A 4 -8.17 -13.40 -45.33
C ILE A 4 -8.41 -12.19 -44.41
N SER A 5 -8.05 -10.98 -44.83
CA SER A 5 -8.53 -9.74 -44.19
C SER A 5 -8.25 -8.53 -45.07
N ASN A 6 -9.27 -7.71 -45.27
CA ASN A 6 -9.12 -6.31 -45.66
C ASN A 6 -9.81 -5.51 -44.56
N SER A 7 -9.05 -5.02 -43.57
CA SER A 7 -9.62 -4.08 -42.60
C SER A 7 -9.34 -2.67 -43.08
N GLU A 8 -10.30 -2.08 -43.77
CA GLU A 8 -10.37 -0.62 -43.86
C GLU A 8 -10.37 -0.08 -42.42
N ARG A 9 -9.32 0.66 -42.06
CA ARG A 9 -9.26 1.33 -40.75
C ARG A 9 -10.35 2.39 -40.74
N LYS A 10 -11.55 2.05 -40.26
CA LYS A 10 -12.49 3.04 -39.74
C LYS A 10 -11.72 3.85 -38.71
N LYS A 11 -11.58 5.16 -38.94
CA LYS A 11 -11.18 6.10 -37.88
C LYS A 11 -12.29 6.04 -36.83
N SER A 12 -12.09 5.20 -35.82
CA SER A 12 -12.99 5.07 -34.69
C SER A 12 -12.81 6.30 -33.81
N ASN A 13 -13.92 6.88 -33.36
CA ASN A 13 -13.95 7.83 -32.24
C ASN A 13 -13.72 7.09 -30.88
N GLU A 14 -13.32 5.81 -30.89
CA GLU A 14 -12.84 5.11 -29.70
C GLU A 14 -11.57 5.74 -29.17
N VAL A 15 -11.57 5.92 -27.85
CA VAL A 15 -10.35 6.13 -27.07
C VAL A 15 -9.38 4.97 -27.35
N ASP A 16 -8.15 5.29 -27.76
CA ASP A 16 -7.10 4.30 -27.98
C ASP A 16 -6.83 3.55 -26.66
N GLY A 17 -7.13 2.24 -26.62
CA GLY A 17 -6.89 1.40 -25.45
C GLY A 17 -5.45 1.44 -24.94
N ARG A 18 -4.48 1.82 -25.79
CA ARG A 18 -3.10 2.09 -25.37
C ARG A 18 -3.00 3.27 -24.41
N LEU A 19 -3.75 4.35 -24.64
CA LEU A 19 -3.79 5.52 -23.76
C LEU A 19 -4.35 5.16 -22.39
N ILE A 20 -5.40 4.33 -22.37
CA ILE A 20 -6.00 3.80 -21.14
C ILE A 20 -4.93 3.04 -20.33
N ILE A 21 -4.23 2.10 -20.95
CA ILE A 21 -3.20 1.30 -20.27
C ILE A 21 -2.02 2.18 -19.83
N GLN A 22 -1.57 3.12 -20.67
CA GLN A 22 -0.48 4.04 -20.32
C GLN A 22 -0.81 4.89 -19.10
N GLN A 23 -2.04 5.44 -19.02
CA GLN A 23 -2.47 6.22 -17.86
C GLN A 23 -2.49 5.34 -16.59
N ARG A 24 -3.04 4.12 -16.66
CA ARG A 24 -3.04 3.19 -15.52
C ARG A 24 -1.63 2.90 -14.99
N PHE A 25 -0.69 2.62 -15.89
CA PHE A 25 0.70 2.37 -15.52
C PHE A 25 1.36 3.63 -14.93
N LYS A 26 1.09 4.80 -15.49
CA LYS A 26 1.60 6.06 -14.95
C LYS A 26 1.09 6.30 -13.52
N LEU A 27 -0.23 6.21 -13.31
CA LEU A 27 -0.85 6.38 -12.00
C LEU A 27 -0.27 5.43 -10.95
N ALA A 28 -0.20 4.13 -11.28
CA ALA A 28 0.32 3.13 -10.37
C ALA A 28 1.81 3.36 -10.05
N SER A 29 2.63 3.71 -11.05
CA SER A 29 4.06 3.97 -10.83
C SER A 29 4.29 5.22 -9.99
N GLU A 30 3.54 6.30 -10.24
CA GLU A 30 3.66 7.56 -9.50
C GLU A 30 3.20 7.40 -8.04
N PHE A 31 2.12 6.65 -7.80
CA PHE A 31 1.63 6.34 -6.45
C PHE A 31 2.63 5.50 -5.65
N LEU A 32 3.26 4.50 -6.27
CA LEU A 32 4.17 3.60 -5.56
C LEU A 32 5.59 4.15 -5.39
N ALA A 33 5.97 5.21 -6.11
CA ALA A 33 7.33 5.74 -6.07
C ALA A 33 7.75 6.25 -4.67
N PRO A 34 6.94 7.05 -3.93
CA PRO A 34 7.32 7.54 -2.60
C PRO A 34 7.51 6.43 -1.57
N VAL A 35 6.73 5.36 -1.69
CA VAL A 35 6.74 4.20 -0.78
C VAL A 35 7.62 3.04 -1.29
N ARG A 36 8.46 3.26 -2.31
CA ARG A 36 9.26 2.21 -2.96
C ARG A 36 10.15 1.43 -1.99
N LYS A 37 10.80 2.12 -1.04
CA LYS A 37 11.64 1.47 -0.02
C LYS A 37 10.81 0.57 0.90
N LEU A 38 9.61 1.02 1.26
CA LEU A 38 8.67 0.24 2.07
C LEU A 38 8.19 -0.99 1.30
N ILE A 39 7.84 -0.86 0.02
CA ILE A 39 7.45 -1.97 -0.85
C ILE A 39 8.58 -3.00 -0.99
N GLN A 40 9.81 -2.55 -1.15
CA GLN A 40 10.97 -3.43 -1.28
C GLN A 40 11.14 -4.35 -0.05
N ARG A 41 10.81 -3.85 1.15
CA ARG A 41 10.80 -4.61 2.40
C ARG A 41 9.51 -5.41 2.57
N GLY A 42 8.36 -4.78 2.39
CA GLY A 42 7.02 -5.33 2.63
C GLY A 42 6.59 -6.45 1.69
N PHE A 43 7.20 -6.57 0.51
CA PHE A 43 6.98 -7.68 -0.43
C PHE A 43 8.17 -8.68 -0.43
N ALA A 44 8.81 -8.87 0.73
CA ALA A 44 10.02 -9.70 0.91
C ALA A 44 9.87 -11.16 0.46
N THR A 45 8.66 -11.72 0.43
CA THR A 45 8.43 -13.10 -0.04
C THR A 45 8.85 -13.23 -1.50
N GLN A 46 9.86 -14.04 -1.78
CA GLN A 46 10.30 -14.28 -3.14
C GLN A 46 9.27 -15.14 -3.89
N LYS A 47 8.44 -14.52 -4.75
CA LYS A 47 7.72 -15.24 -5.81
C LYS A 47 8.63 -15.25 -7.04
N LYS A 48 9.01 -16.44 -7.53
CA LYS A 48 9.91 -16.59 -8.69
C LYS A 48 9.45 -15.67 -9.85
N GLY A 49 10.37 -14.87 -10.38
CA GLY A 49 10.15 -14.07 -11.59
C GLY A 49 9.50 -12.70 -11.43
N LYS A 50 9.17 -12.22 -10.22
CA LYS A 50 8.68 -10.84 -10.01
C LYS A 50 9.42 -10.13 -8.89
N THR A 51 9.87 -8.91 -9.17
CA THR A 51 10.45 -8.01 -8.15
C THR A 51 9.37 -7.57 -7.15
N PRO A 52 9.73 -7.19 -5.91
CA PRO A 52 8.80 -6.62 -4.93
C PRO A 52 7.95 -5.47 -5.52
N PHE A 53 8.60 -4.53 -6.21
CA PHE A 53 7.91 -3.43 -6.88
C PHE A 53 6.97 -3.91 -7.98
N GLY A 54 7.38 -4.89 -8.80
CA GLY A 54 6.53 -5.46 -9.84
C GLY A 54 5.29 -6.17 -9.28
N ARG A 55 5.39 -6.77 -8.09
CA ARG A 55 4.23 -7.35 -7.39
C ARG A 55 3.26 -6.28 -6.92
N ALA A 56 3.75 -5.23 -6.26
CA ALA A 56 2.93 -4.10 -5.83
C ALA A 56 2.25 -3.42 -7.03
N MET A 57 3.01 -3.17 -8.11
CA MET A 57 2.50 -2.62 -9.37
C MET A 57 1.36 -3.46 -9.94
N SER A 58 1.56 -4.78 -10.04
CA SER A 58 0.54 -5.70 -10.52
C SER A 58 -0.71 -5.69 -9.64
N TYR A 59 -0.56 -5.57 -8.33
CA TYR A 59 -1.70 -5.51 -7.41
C TYR A 59 -2.51 -4.22 -7.62
N VAL A 60 -1.84 -3.07 -7.67
CA VAL A 60 -2.48 -1.76 -7.90
C VAL A 60 -3.23 -1.74 -9.23
N LEU A 61 -2.58 -2.17 -10.32
CA LEU A 61 -3.17 -2.21 -11.66
C LEU A 61 -4.44 -3.07 -11.73
N LEU A 62 -4.53 -4.13 -10.91
CA LEU A 62 -5.65 -5.07 -10.91
C LEU A 62 -6.76 -4.73 -9.90
N ARG A 63 -6.44 -4.02 -8.82
CA ARG A 63 -7.32 -3.90 -7.65
C ARG A 63 -7.61 -2.47 -7.21
N ALA A 64 -6.72 -1.53 -7.49
CA ALA A 64 -6.76 -0.20 -6.87
C ALA A 64 -6.94 0.95 -7.87
N ILE A 65 -7.06 0.68 -9.16
CA ILE A 65 -7.41 1.73 -10.14
C ILE A 65 -8.92 1.69 -10.37
N ALA A 66 -9.55 2.83 -10.13
CA ALA A 66 -10.96 3.09 -10.36
C ALA A 66 -11.14 4.23 -11.39
N GLY A 67 -12.39 4.46 -11.78
CA GLY A 67 -12.75 5.39 -12.85
C GLY A 67 -12.42 4.85 -14.24
N ASP A 68 -12.87 5.60 -15.24
CA ASP A 68 -12.66 5.32 -16.66
C ASP A 68 -11.74 6.37 -17.27
N TYR A 69 -11.10 6.06 -18.39
CA TYR A 69 -10.28 7.06 -19.09
C TYR A 69 -11.15 8.23 -19.58
N PRO A 70 -10.73 9.49 -19.41
CA PRO A 70 -9.44 9.96 -18.89
C PRO A 70 -9.39 10.22 -17.36
N ASP A 71 -10.49 10.02 -16.64
CA ASP A 71 -10.64 10.33 -15.21
C ASP A 71 -10.30 9.15 -14.29
N GLN A 72 -9.26 8.39 -14.64
CA GLN A 72 -8.76 7.28 -13.83
C GLN A 72 -8.05 7.80 -12.59
N TYR A 73 -8.24 7.11 -11.47
CA TYR A 73 -7.57 7.43 -10.22
C TYR A 73 -7.21 6.17 -9.43
N ILE A 74 -6.29 6.33 -8.47
CA ILE A 74 -5.96 5.27 -7.51
C ILE A 74 -6.89 5.42 -6.32
N ASP A 75 -7.60 4.35 -5.95
CA ASP A 75 -8.27 4.21 -4.65
C ASP A 75 -7.23 3.79 -3.61
N PRO A 76 -6.83 4.68 -2.68
CA PRO A 76 -5.81 4.36 -1.67
C PRO A 76 -6.23 3.23 -0.73
N ALA A 77 -7.53 3.07 -0.46
CA ALA A 77 -8.04 2.02 0.42
C ALA A 77 -7.83 0.61 -0.16
N ALA A 78 -7.83 0.52 -1.50
CA ALA A 78 -7.58 -0.71 -2.22
C ALA A 78 -6.10 -1.00 -2.47
N VAL A 79 -5.16 -0.09 -2.15
CA VAL A 79 -3.72 -0.31 -2.34
C VAL A 79 -3.14 -1.22 -1.26
N ARG A 80 -2.14 -2.01 -1.66
CA ARG A 80 -1.35 -2.85 -0.76
C ARG A 80 0.13 -2.47 -0.79
N LEU A 81 0.67 -2.10 0.38
CA LEU A 81 2.08 -1.68 0.56
C LEU A 81 3.00 -2.82 1.05
N SER A 82 2.42 -3.88 1.61
CA SER A 82 3.12 -5.12 1.99
C SER A 82 2.24 -6.33 1.76
N GLU A 83 2.83 -7.50 1.53
CA GLU A 83 2.12 -8.77 1.36
C GLU A 83 2.83 -9.90 2.11
N GLY A 84 2.10 -10.62 2.96
CA GLY A 84 2.63 -11.75 3.67
C GLY A 84 1.63 -12.46 4.56
N VAL A 85 2.15 -13.23 5.52
CA VAL A 85 1.42 -14.21 6.33
C VAL A 85 1.19 -13.78 7.79
N LEU A 86 1.84 -12.71 8.25
CA LEU A 86 1.61 -12.22 9.61
C LEU A 86 0.20 -11.62 9.71
N ARG A 87 -0.41 -11.81 10.88
CA ARG A 87 -1.71 -11.22 11.19
C ARG A 87 -1.53 -9.76 11.60
N ASN A 88 -2.37 -8.88 11.08
CA ASN A 88 -2.47 -7.52 11.62
C ASN A 88 -3.24 -7.51 12.94
N PRO A 89 -3.06 -6.46 13.77
CA PRO A 89 -3.92 -6.25 14.93
C PRO A 89 -5.40 -6.20 14.53
N ILE A 90 -6.22 -6.87 15.35
CA ILE A 90 -7.66 -7.03 15.10
C ILE A 90 -8.36 -5.69 15.28
N ARG A 91 -8.00 -4.96 16.34
CA ARG A 91 -8.52 -3.61 16.61
C ARG A 91 -7.42 -2.59 16.42
N THR A 92 -7.80 -1.45 15.86
CA THR A 92 -6.95 -0.30 15.58
C THR A 92 -7.78 0.95 15.79
N GLU A 93 -7.32 1.85 16.64
CA GLU A 93 -7.95 3.15 16.88
C GLU A 93 -6.92 4.23 16.60
N VAL A 94 -7.28 5.19 15.74
CA VAL A 94 -6.37 6.22 15.25
C VAL A 94 -6.76 7.55 15.87
N THR A 95 -5.77 8.25 16.42
CA THR A 95 -5.91 9.63 16.88
C THR A 95 -4.88 10.49 16.19
N ARG A 96 -5.29 11.64 15.64
CA ARG A 96 -4.42 12.65 15.06
C ARG A 96 -4.54 13.95 15.84
N GLU A 97 -3.41 14.44 16.33
CA GLU A 97 -3.28 15.71 17.05
C GLU A 97 -2.21 16.57 16.35
N GLY A 98 -2.67 17.45 15.45
CA GLY A 98 -1.79 18.21 14.55
C GLY A 98 -0.90 17.27 13.72
N ARG A 99 0.40 17.28 14.03
CA ARG A 99 1.41 16.45 13.36
C ARG A 99 1.56 15.06 13.92
N ARG A 100 1.08 14.80 15.14
CA ARG A 100 1.26 13.49 15.75
C ARG A 100 0.09 12.59 15.40
N VAL A 101 0.38 11.44 14.82
CA VAL A 101 -0.60 10.38 14.57
C VAL A 101 -0.25 9.21 15.48
N THR A 102 -1.18 8.81 16.34
CA THR A 102 -1.05 7.66 17.24
C THR A 102 -2.08 6.62 16.87
N VAL A 103 -1.66 5.35 16.85
CA VAL A 103 -2.53 4.21 16.59
C VAL A 103 -2.41 3.24 17.76
N GLU A 104 -3.48 3.12 18.51
CA GLU A 104 -3.65 2.08 19.52
C GLU A 104 -4.06 0.78 18.81
N VAL A 105 -3.44 -0.33 19.19
CA VAL A 105 -3.61 -1.63 18.56
C VAL A 105 -3.93 -2.70 19.60
N ALA A 106 -4.85 -3.60 19.25
CA ALA A 106 -5.14 -4.78 20.05
C ALA A 106 -4.95 -6.05 19.22
N SER A 107 -4.12 -6.95 19.74
CA SER A 107 -3.86 -8.29 19.20
C SER A 107 -4.51 -9.35 20.10
N LEU A 108 -4.59 -10.60 19.61
CA LEU A 108 -5.07 -11.70 20.46
C LEU A 108 -4.09 -11.94 21.60
N ALA A 109 -4.61 -12.09 22.82
CA ALA A 109 -3.81 -12.27 24.04
C ALA A 109 -3.05 -13.60 24.08
N ASP A 110 -3.55 -14.60 23.34
CA ASP A 110 -2.96 -15.92 23.25
C ASP A 110 -2.45 -16.12 21.82
N ASP A 111 -1.12 -16.22 21.65
CA ASP A 111 -0.48 -16.75 20.44
C ASP A 111 -0.37 -18.28 20.62
N PRO A 112 -1.39 -19.08 20.24
CA PRO A 112 -1.17 -20.50 20.11
C PRO A 112 -0.08 -20.68 19.05
N GLU A 113 0.98 -21.36 19.45
CA GLU A 113 2.20 -21.60 18.67
C GLU A 113 1.89 -21.77 17.17
N GLY A 114 2.28 -20.79 16.34
CA GLY A 114 2.04 -20.81 14.89
C GLY A 114 0.96 -19.87 14.35
N ALA A 115 0.38 -18.97 15.15
CA ALA A 115 -0.63 -18.01 14.67
C ALA A 115 -0.09 -16.89 13.76
N ASN A 116 1.24 -16.79 13.58
CA ASN A 116 1.93 -15.68 12.91
C ASN A 116 1.56 -14.31 13.53
N GLU A 117 1.50 -14.28 14.86
CA GLU A 117 1.11 -13.12 15.68
C GLU A 117 2.01 -13.00 16.92
N ALA A 118 3.32 -13.02 16.71
CA ALA A 118 4.27 -12.99 17.81
C ALA A 118 4.22 -11.62 18.52
N TRP A 119 4.32 -11.63 19.85
CA TRP A 119 4.25 -10.43 20.70
C TRP A 119 5.35 -9.40 20.37
N ASP A 120 6.50 -9.88 19.91
CA ASP A 120 7.67 -9.10 19.54
C ASP A 120 7.74 -8.72 18.04
N ASP A 121 6.69 -9.03 17.27
CA ASP A 121 6.55 -8.51 15.92
C ASP A 121 6.56 -6.98 15.96
N ARG A 122 7.09 -6.34 14.92
CA ARG A 122 7.22 -4.88 14.85
C ARG A 122 6.11 -4.24 14.05
N LEU A 123 5.54 -3.17 14.60
CA LEU A 123 4.54 -2.32 13.96
C LEU A 123 5.22 -1.27 13.07
N ILE A 124 4.74 -1.14 11.85
CA ILE A 124 5.08 -0.05 10.93
C ILE A 124 3.80 0.68 10.57
N LEU A 125 3.71 1.94 10.99
CA LEU A 125 2.70 2.89 10.58
C LEU A 125 3.27 3.76 9.47
N CYS A 126 2.57 3.83 8.33
CA CYS A 126 2.91 4.68 7.21
C CYS A 126 1.82 5.73 7.02
N ALA A 127 2.22 7.00 6.96
CA ALA A 127 1.36 8.09 6.51
C ALA A 127 1.78 8.48 5.09
N TYR A 128 0.80 8.60 4.20
CA TYR A 128 1.05 8.88 2.80
C TYR A 128 0.08 9.94 2.28
N SER A 129 0.63 10.98 1.66
CA SER A 129 -0.10 11.94 0.85
C SER A 129 0.18 11.68 -0.64
N PRO A 130 -0.76 11.06 -1.39
CA PRO A 130 -0.63 10.85 -2.83
C PRO A 130 -0.53 12.15 -3.61
N GLU A 131 -1.29 13.18 -3.21
CA GLU A 131 -1.28 14.52 -3.82
C GLU A 131 0.13 15.13 -3.81
N LEU A 132 0.77 15.14 -2.63
CA LEU A 132 2.12 15.71 -2.47
C LEU A 132 3.24 14.72 -2.81
N ARG A 133 2.90 13.45 -3.04
CA ARG A 133 3.84 12.34 -3.27
C ARG A 133 4.86 12.21 -2.13
N VAL A 134 4.42 12.47 -0.90
CA VAL A 134 5.25 12.38 0.32
C VAL A 134 4.70 11.28 1.22
N ALA A 135 5.58 10.34 1.60
CA ALA A 135 5.27 9.28 2.55
C ALA A 135 6.31 9.26 3.68
N GLY A 136 5.86 8.95 4.89
CA GLY A 136 6.68 8.75 6.08
C GLY A 136 6.29 7.47 6.82
N ILE A 137 7.20 6.95 7.63
CA ILE A 137 6.92 5.85 8.58
C ILE A 137 7.38 6.25 9.98
N ASN A 138 6.89 5.57 11.02
CA ASN A 138 7.40 5.73 12.38
C ASN A 138 8.91 5.41 12.46
N GLU A 139 9.68 6.27 13.13
CA GLU A 139 11.12 6.07 13.35
C GLU A 139 11.39 5.11 14.52
N GLU A 140 10.56 5.20 15.57
CA GLU A 140 10.66 4.35 16.74
C GLU A 140 10.26 2.91 16.41
N LYS A 141 11.07 1.97 16.90
CA LYS A 141 10.73 0.55 16.83
C LYS A 141 9.67 0.26 17.89
N ARG A 142 8.45 -0.01 17.43
CA ARG A 142 7.32 -0.40 18.28
C ARG A 142 7.00 -1.87 18.07
N LEU A 143 6.83 -2.59 19.16
CA LEU A 143 6.43 -3.99 19.18
C LEU A 143 4.91 -4.11 19.18
N ARG A 144 4.41 -5.28 18.84
CA ARG A 144 2.99 -5.61 18.93
C ARG A 144 2.52 -5.56 20.39
N GLU A 145 3.34 -6.05 21.33
CA GLU A 145 3.04 -6.01 22.77
C GLU A 145 2.96 -4.59 23.35
N ASP A 146 3.60 -3.60 22.70
CA ASP A 146 3.55 -2.21 23.17
C ASP A 146 2.14 -1.63 23.09
N GLY A 147 1.24 -2.26 22.33
CA GLY A 147 -0.15 -1.84 22.19
C GLY A 147 -0.35 -0.56 21.40
N SER A 148 0.71 0.12 20.97
CA SER A 148 0.58 1.37 20.21
C SER A 148 1.80 1.69 19.35
N VAL A 149 1.55 2.46 18.29
CA VAL A 149 2.58 3.04 17.42
C VAL A 149 2.22 4.48 17.07
N ALA A 150 3.22 5.36 17.06
CA ALA A 150 3.03 6.75 16.66
C ALA A 150 4.02 7.15 15.55
N LEU A 151 3.61 8.12 14.74
CA LEU A 151 4.50 8.81 13.80
C LEU A 151 4.29 10.31 13.91
N GLU A 152 5.37 11.03 13.68
CA GLU A 152 5.35 12.49 13.55
C GLU A 152 5.32 12.85 12.06
N LEU A 153 4.26 13.49 11.61
CA LEU A 153 4.15 13.99 10.25
C LEU A 153 5.17 15.11 10.04
N PRO A 154 5.76 15.27 8.84
CA PRO A 154 6.48 16.47 8.48
C PRO A 154 5.58 17.72 8.56
N PRO A 155 6.13 18.92 8.80
CA PRO A 155 5.32 20.14 8.94
C PRO A 155 4.42 20.42 7.72
N LEU A 156 4.88 20.06 6.51
CA LEU A 156 4.11 20.24 5.27
C LEU A 156 2.81 19.41 5.22
N LEU A 157 2.67 18.40 6.06
CA LEU A 157 1.49 17.53 6.14
C LEU A 157 0.58 17.83 7.33
N GLU A 158 0.93 18.78 8.20
CA GLU A 158 0.20 19.08 9.45
C GLU A 158 -1.29 19.36 9.25
N ASP A 159 -1.64 20.12 8.22
CA ASP A 159 -3.03 20.48 7.88
C ASP A 159 -3.51 19.80 6.59
N LYS A 160 -2.81 18.76 6.14
CA LYS A 160 -3.14 18.03 4.91
C LYS A 160 -3.68 16.65 5.23
N PRO A 161 -4.64 16.15 4.43
CA PRO A 161 -5.10 14.78 4.57
C PRO A 161 -3.98 13.80 4.25
N VAL A 162 -3.90 12.73 5.05
CA VAL A 162 -2.95 11.63 4.84
C VAL A 162 -3.66 10.28 4.96
N HIS A 163 -3.34 9.38 4.04
CA HIS A 163 -3.75 7.99 4.08
C HIS A 163 -2.83 7.21 5.01
N LEU A 164 -3.41 6.46 5.93
CA LEU A 164 -2.67 5.67 6.91
C LEU A 164 -2.71 4.18 6.57
N TYR A 165 -1.54 3.53 6.64
CA TYR A 165 -1.39 2.10 6.48
C TYR A 165 -0.62 1.51 7.66
N LEU A 166 -1.17 0.47 8.28
CA LEU A 166 -0.50 -0.31 9.32
C LEU A 166 -0.03 -1.64 8.76
N MET A 167 1.18 -2.01 9.13
CA MET A 167 1.84 -3.23 8.70
C MET A 167 2.59 -3.83 9.88
N VAL A 168 2.84 -5.13 9.81
CA VAL A 168 3.58 -5.86 10.83
C VAL A 168 4.68 -6.68 10.19
N HIS A 169 5.83 -6.78 10.83
CA HIS A 169 6.91 -7.66 10.38
C HIS A 169 7.63 -8.37 11.54
N ASP A 170 8.21 -9.53 11.26
CA ASP A 170 8.98 -10.27 12.27
C ASP A 170 10.31 -9.57 12.58
N ARG A 171 11.00 -9.97 13.66
CA ARG A 171 12.31 -9.39 14.06
C ARG A 171 13.34 -9.27 12.94
N LYS A 172 13.26 -10.17 11.94
CA LYS A 172 14.22 -10.32 10.84
C LYS A 172 13.73 -9.73 9.51
N GLU A 173 12.56 -9.11 9.45
CA GLU A 173 11.93 -8.55 8.23
C GLU A 173 11.73 -9.58 7.09
N ARG A 174 11.62 -10.87 7.45
CA ARG A 174 11.41 -11.97 6.50
C ARG A 174 9.93 -12.29 6.32
N LYS A 175 9.14 -12.12 7.38
CA LYS A 175 7.69 -12.26 7.35
C LYS A 175 7.06 -10.89 7.57
N TRP A 176 6.03 -10.62 6.78
CA TRP A 176 5.24 -9.39 6.83
C TRP A 176 3.76 -9.74 6.88
N SER A 177 2.93 -8.81 7.32
CA SER A 177 1.48 -8.85 7.10
C SER A 177 1.12 -8.24 5.74
N ASN A 178 -0.12 -8.48 5.30
CA ASN A 178 -0.70 -7.57 4.30
C ASN A 178 -0.87 -6.19 4.93
N SER A 179 -0.62 -5.10 4.21
CA SER A 179 -0.90 -3.77 4.77
C SER A 179 -2.40 -3.58 5.04
N LYS A 180 -2.74 -3.04 6.21
CA LYS A 180 -4.10 -2.65 6.61
C LYS A 180 -4.26 -1.15 6.40
N TYR A 181 -5.16 -0.75 5.51
CA TYR A 181 -5.55 0.65 5.39
C TYR A 181 -6.38 1.05 6.63
N LEU A 182 -6.05 2.19 7.23
CA LEU A 182 -6.70 2.67 8.46
C LEU A 182 -7.66 3.84 8.21
N GLY A 183 -7.61 4.48 7.04
CA GLY A 183 -8.42 5.65 6.73
C GLY A 183 -7.57 6.84 6.26
N GLU A 184 -8.27 7.92 5.97
CA GLU A 184 -7.72 9.24 5.70
C GLU A 184 -7.98 10.11 6.94
N PHE A 185 -6.96 10.82 7.39
CA PHE A 185 -6.98 11.67 8.58
C PHE A 185 -6.31 13.00 8.28
#